data_AF-A0A9P0X388-F1
#
_entry.id   AF-A0A9P0X388-F1
#
_cell.length_a   1.000
_cell.length_b   1.000
_cell.length_c   1.000
_cell.angle_alpha   90.00
_cell.angle_beta   90.00
_cell.angle_gamma   90.00
#
_symmetry.space_group_name_H-M   'P 1'
#
loop_
_entity.id
_entity.type
_entity.pdbx_description
1 polymer ?
#
loop_
_entity_poly.entity_id
_entity_poly.type
_entity_poly.pdbx_seq_one_letter_code
_entity_poly.pdbx_strand_id
1 'polypeptide(L)'
;MASLEDPGDIIQSFNFVAESGTGMTTTLLFEFQTSVNCTDSGQIMACIVKFGLRGEGQEHGPVFLMEPPPRLVFSNSTGSRVSCAAHGFPSPQISWQLPDGTQLDDAPGLRQVLANGTLMFLPFPAVHYRQDVHSAVYRCRAHNAHGAIVSRDMRTQAGQLKECHRLDYEKLL
;
A
#
# COMPACT_ATOMS: atom_id res chain seq x y z
N MET A 1 -33.07 -12.27 -42.46
CA MET A 1 -32.80 -13.60 -41.89
C MET A 1 -31.35 -13.60 -41.44
N ALA A 2 -31.12 -13.39 -40.15
CA ALA A 2 -29.81 -13.61 -39.52
C ALA A 2 -30.12 -14.35 -38.22
N SER A 3 -29.58 -15.55 -38.11
CA SER A 3 -29.80 -16.49 -37.02
C SER A 3 -29.15 -16.00 -35.73
N LEU A 4 -29.83 -16.21 -34.60
CA LEU A 4 -29.28 -16.01 -33.26
C LEU A 4 -28.39 -17.23 -32.94
N GLU A 5 -27.08 -17.02 -32.89
CA GLU A 5 -26.11 -17.97 -32.32
C GLU A 5 -25.72 -17.48 -30.92
N ASP A 6 -26.21 -18.19 -29.90
CA ASP A 6 -25.81 -18.25 -28.47
C ASP A 6 -25.72 -16.95 -27.62
N PRO A 7 -25.92 -17.04 -26.27
CA PRO A 7 -25.96 -15.87 -25.39
C PRO A 7 -24.54 -15.37 -25.10
N GLY A 8 -24.01 -14.56 -26.01
CA GLY A 8 -22.73 -13.86 -25.85
C GLY A 8 -22.90 -12.55 -25.07
N ASP A 9 -22.08 -12.36 -24.04
CA ASP A 9 -21.92 -11.09 -23.31
C ASP A 9 -21.73 -9.91 -24.30
N ILE A 10 -22.64 -8.93 -24.28
CA ILE A 10 -22.50 -7.70 -25.06
C ILE A 10 -21.88 -6.63 -24.15
N ILE A 11 -20.62 -6.28 -24.39
CA ILE A 11 -19.92 -5.17 -23.73
C ILE A 11 -20.00 -3.96 -24.68
N GLN A 12 -20.66 -2.87 -24.27
CA GLN A 12 -20.62 -1.60 -25.00
C GLN A 12 -19.93 -0.53 -24.15
N SER A 13 -18.90 0.10 -24.72
CA SER A 13 -18.20 1.25 -24.15
C SER A 13 -18.83 2.55 -24.65
N PHE A 14 -19.21 3.43 -23.71
CA PHE A 14 -19.70 4.78 -23.99
C PHE A 14 -18.81 5.81 -23.30
N ASN A 15 -18.43 6.86 -24.03
CA ASN A 15 -17.68 7.99 -23.49
C ASN A 15 -18.66 9.09 -23.07
N PHE A 16 -18.60 9.53 -21.81
CA PHE A 16 -19.36 10.70 -21.33
C PHE A 16 -18.41 11.77 -20.79
N VAL A 17 -18.72 13.04 -21.06
CA VAL A 17 -17.98 14.20 -20.56
C VAL A 17 -18.72 14.76 -19.35
N ALA A 18 -18.14 14.66 -18.15
CA ALA A 18 -18.68 15.30 -16.95
C ALA A 18 -17.87 16.56 -16.61
N GLU A 19 -18.54 17.70 -16.42
CA GLU A 19 -17.94 18.96 -15.95
C GLU A 19 -18.13 19.08 -14.42
N SER A 20 -17.06 19.39 -13.69
CA SER A 20 -17.17 19.74 -12.27
C SER A 20 -17.64 21.19 -12.11
N GLY A 21 -18.71 21.42 -11.35
CA GLY A 21 -19.29 22.75 -11.08
C GLY A 21 -18.42 23.71 -10.24
N THR A 22 -17.19 23.31 -9.88
CA THR A 22 -16.16 24.20 -9.35
C THR A 22 -15.33 24.67 -10.53
N GLY A 23 -15.25 25.98 -10.80
CA GLY A 23 -14.67 26.59 -12.01
C GLY A 23 -13.19 26.32 -12.38
N MET A 24 -12.64 25.15 -12.02
CA MET A 24 -11.52 24.49 -12.68
C MET A 24 -12.07 23.35 -13.54
N THR A 25 -12.03 23.51 -14.86
CA THR A 25 -12.39 22.48 -15.85
C THR A 25 -11.39 21.32 -15.80
N THR A 26 -11.72 20.26 -15.06
CA THR A 26 -11.02 18.98 -15.14
C THR A 26 -11.91 18.00 -15.91
N THR A 27 -11.55 17.70 -17.16
CA THR A 27 -12.24 16.67 -17.95
C THR A 27 -11.85 15.31 -17.41
N LEU A 28 -12.78 14.62 -16.76
CA LEU A 28 -12.60 13.24 -16.33
C LEU A 28 -13.23 12.33 -17.39
N LEU A 29 -12.40 11.56 -18.08
CA LEU A 29 -12.85 10.45 -18.92
C LEU A 29 -13.14 9.28 -17.99
N PHE A 30 -14.40 8.83 -17.97
CA PHE A 30 -14.82 7.66 -17.21
C PHE A 30 -15.28 6.58 -18.18
N GLU A 31 -14.56 5.46 -18.28
CA GLU A 31 -15.05 4.27 -18.98
C GLU A 31 -15.99 3.49 -18.05
N PHE A 32 -17.29 3.60 -18.28
CA PHE A 32 -18.26 2.74 -17.60
C PHE A 32 -18.41 1.44 -18.39
N GLN A 33 -17.88 0.34 -17.86
CA GLN A 33 -18.16 -0.97 -18.43
C GLN A 33 -19.56 -1.39 -17.97
N THR A 34 -20.53 -1.30 -18.87
CA THR A 34 -21.87 -1.85 -18.66
C THR A 34 -21.85 -3.30 -19.11
N SER A 35 -22.19 -4.23 -18.20
CA SER A 35 -22.51 -5.60 -18.60
C SER A 35 -24.01 -5.78 -18.45
N VAL A 36 -24.63 -6.27 -19.53
CA VAL A 36 -26.06 -6.57 -19.58
C VAL A 36 -26.18 -8.09 -19.66
N ASN A 37 -26.57 -8.71 -18.55
CA ASN A 37 -26.85 -10.15 -18.53
C ASN A 37 -28.37 -10.35 -18.57
N CYS A 38 -28.88 -10.96 -19.63
CA CYS A 38 -30.30 -11.22 -19.81
C CYS A 38 -30.59 -12.72 -19.69
N THR A 39 -31.50 -13.10 -18.79
CA THR A 39 -31.95 -14.49 -18.64
C THR A 39 -33.36 -14.64 -19.19
N ASP A 40 -33.57 -15.58 -20.11
CA ASP A 40 -34.88 -15.90 -20.65
C ASP A 40 -35.53 -17.04 -19.85
N SER A 41 -36.67 -16.75 -19.25
CA SER A 41 -37.51 -17.72 -18.52
C SER A 41 -38.85 -17.97 -19.23
N GLY A 42 -38.95 -17.59 -20.51
CA GLY A 42 -40.08 -17.87 -21.39
C GLY A 42 -41.31 -16.97 -21.19
N GLN A 43 -41.32 -16.07 -20.19
CA GLN A 43 -42.43 -15.11 -19.98
C GLN A 43 -41.99 -13.68 -19.63
N ILE A 44 -40.79 -13.47 -19.07
CA ILE A 44 -40.24 -12.14 -18.78
C ILE A 44 -38.74 -12.17 -19.12
N MET A 45 -38.30 -11.27 -20.00
CA MET A 45 -36.88 -11.03 -20.27
C MET A 45 -36.33 -10.10 -19.18
N ALA A 46 -35.47 -10.62 -18.31
CA ALA A 46 -34.87 -9.84 -17.23
C ALA A 46 -33.40 -9.56 -17.56
N CYS A 47 -33.06 -8.28 -17.75
CA CYS A 47 -31.69 -7.85 -18.00
C CYS A 47 -31.12 -7.13 -16.76
N ILE A 48 -29.98 -7.59 -16.28
CA ILE A 48 -29.24 -6.96 -15.18
C ILE A 48 -28.17 -6.06 -15.79
N VAL A 49 -28.25 -4.75 -15.52
CA VAL A 49 -27.21 -3.78 -15.87
C VAL A 49 -26.27 -3.62 -14.69
N LYS A 50 -25.01 -4.04 -14.83
CA LYS A 50 -23.97 -3.74 -13.84
C LYS A 50 -23.17 -2.52 -14.29
N PHE A 51 -23.11 -1.50 -13.45
CA PHE A 51 -22.26 -0.33 -13.65
C PHE A 51 -20.94 -0.53 -12.90
N GLY A 52 -19.85 -0.72 -13.64
CA GLY A 52 -18.50 -0.70 -13.08
C GLY A 52 -17.85 0.66 -13.29
N LEU A 53 -17.37 1.29 -12.21
CA LEU A 53 -16.45 2.43 -12.31
C LEU A 53 -15.05 1.90 -12.62
N ARG A 54 -14.60 1.93 -13.87
CA ARG A 54 -13.17 1.89 -14.18
C ARG A 54 -12.65 3.31 -14.07
N GLY A 55 -11.99 3.64 -12.96
CA GLY A 55 -11.17 4.83 -12.93
C GLY A 55 -9.99 4.59 -13.86
N GLU A 56 -9.93 5.26 -15.02
CA GLU A 56 -8.73 5.30 -15.85
C GLU A 56 -7.66 6.16 -15.18
N GLY A 57 -7.09 5.66 -14.07
CA GLY A 57 -5.73 6.05 -13.72
C GLY A 57 -4.81 5.41 -14.75
N GLN A 58 -3.84 6.14 -15.30
CA GLN A 58 -2.81 5.56 -16.15
C GLN A 58 -2.17 4.40 -15.39
N GLU A 59 -2.45 3.16 -15.80
CA GLU A 59 -1.95 1.96 -15.13
C GLU A 59 -0.43 1.95 -15.17
N HIS A 60 0.19 1.84 -14.00
CA HIS A 60 1.63 1.87 -13.88
C HIS A 60 2.12 1.11 -12.65
N GLY A 61 3.37 0.67 -12.73
CA GLY A 61 4.07 -0.01 -11.65
C GLY A 61 4.21 0.86 -10.39
N PRO A 62 4.59 0.25 -9.27
CA PRO A 62 4.79 0.98 -8.03
C PRO A 62 6.00 1.91 -8.14
N VAL A 63 5.93 3.05 -7.45
CA VAL A 63 7.02 4.02 -7.29
C VAL A 63 7.02 4.53 -5.86
N PHE A 64 8.18 4.53 -5.20
CA PHE A 64 8.27 4.96 -3.79
C PHE A 64 7.94 6.45 -3.64
N LEU A 65 7.05 6.74 -2.69
CA LEU A 65 6.83 8.08 -2.15
C LEU A 65 7.70 8.31 -0.92
N MET A 66 7.87 7.26 -0.12
CA MET A 66 8.66 7.28 1.10
C MET A 66 9.37 5.95 1.28
N GLU A 67 10.70 5.99 1.25
CA GLU A 67 11.56 4.87 1.63
C GLU A 67 11.94 4.95 3.12
N PRO A 68 12.28 3.81 3.74
CA PRO A 68 12.87 3.82 5.06
C PRO A 68 14.27 4.46 5.08
N PRO A 69 14.72 4.96 6.25
CA PRO A 69 16.08 5.45 6.39
C PRO A 69 17.08 4.28 6.27
N PRO A 70 18.33 4.53 5.83
CA PRO A 70 19.36 3.49 5.72
C PRO A 70 19.81 2.93 7.08
N ARG A 71 19.61 3.70 8.16
CA ARG A 71 19.94 3.32 9.52
C ARG A 71 18.86 3.78 10.49
N LEU A 72 18.42 2.89 11.36
CA LEU A 72 17.49 3.16 12.44
C LEU A 72 18.12 2.73 13.77
N VAL A 73 18.35 3.70 14.66
CA VAL A 73 18.76 3.41 16.05
C VAL A 73 17.59 3.77 16.96
N PHE A 74 17.23 2.89 17.88
CA PHE A 74 16.08 3.11 18.76
C PHE A 74 16.30 2.58 20.17
N SER A 75 15.53 3.13 21.11
CA SER A 75 15.61 2.74 22.52
C SER A 75 14.77 1.48 22.78
N ASN A 76 15.27 0.58 23.62
CA ASN A 76 14.47 -0.56 24.08
C ASN A 76 13.27 -0.14 24.93
N SER A 77 13.32 1.03 25.59
CA SER A 77 12.23 1.53 26.43
C SER A 77 11.09 2.18 25.65
N THR A 78 11.38 2.78 24.48
CA THR A 78 10.37 3.51 23.68
C THR A 78 10.00 2.80 22.39
N GLY A 79 10.86 1.92 21.87
CA GLY A 79 10.67 1.33 20.55
C GLY A 79 10.87 2.36 19.42
N SER A 80 10.39 2.03 18.21
CA SER A 80 10.41 2.95 17.07
C SER A 80 9.51 2.49 15.93
N ARG A 81 8.98 3.44 15.16
CA ARG A 81 8.15 3.19 13.96
C ARG A 81 8.84 3.70 12.70
N VAL A 82 8.76 2.93 11.63
CA VAL A 82 9.26 3.33 10.32
C VAL A 82 8.18 3.08 9.27
N SER A 83 7.82 4.11 8.53
CA SER A 83 6.84 4.04 7.47
C SER A 83 7.49 3.87 6.10
N CYS A 84 6.83 3.13 5.23
CA CYS A 84 7.14 3.03 3.82
C CYS A 84 5.85 3.28 3.02
N ALA A 85 5.94 4.05 1.95
CA ALA A 85 4.79 4.36 1.09
C ALA A 85 5.21 4.35 -0.38
N ALA A 86 4.31 3.89 -1.23
CA ALA A 86 4.46 3.90 -2.67
C ALA A 86 3.14 4.29 -3.34
N HIS A 87 3.23 4.87 -4.53
CA HIS A 87 2.09 5.11 -5.41
C HIS A 87 2.15 4.14 -6.59
N GLY A 88 1.01 3.89 -7.20
CA GLY A 88 0.83 2.90 -8.27
C GLY A 88 -0.64 2.85 -8.64
N PHE A 89 -0.94 2.47 -9.86
CA PHE A 89 -2.32 2.17 -10.26
C PHE A 89 -2.35 0.80 -10.95
N PRO A 90 -3.04 -0.22 -10.39
CA PRO A 90 -3.74 -0.24 -9.10
C PRO A 90 -2.84 0.05 -7.88
N SER A 91 -3.44 0.49 -6.77
CA SER A 91 -2.72 0.89 -5.55
C SER A 91 -1.82 -0.25 -5.04
N PRO A 92 -0.53 0.02 -4.76
CA PRO A 92 0.40 -1.04 -4.41
C PRO A 92 0.24 -1.48 -2.95
N GLN A 93 0.35 -2.79 -2.73
CA GLN A 93 0.45 -3.37 -1.41
C GLN A 93 1.88 -3.19 -0.88
N ILE A 94 1.98 -2.67 0.34
CA ILE A 94 3.25 -2.53 1.06
C ILE A 94 3.46 -3.76 1.94
N SER A 95 4.66 -4.33 1.86
CA SER A 95 5.12 -5.45 2.68
C SER A 95 6.56 -5.21 3.11
N TRP A 96 7.01 -5.89 4.16
CA TRP A 96 8.39 -5.86 4.61
C TRP A 96 9.03 -7.22 4.38
N GLN A 97 10.33 -7.23 4.11
CA GLN A 97 11.08 -8.45 3.85
C GLN A 97 12.52 -8.35 4.36
N LEU A 98 13.11 -9.52 4.56
CA LEU A 98 14.53 -9.68 4.86
C LEU A 98 15.40 -9.56 3.59
N PRO A 99 16.73 -9.47 3.72
CA PRO A 99 17.62 -9.30 2.58
C PRO A 99 17.62 -10.45 1.57
N ASP A 100 17.25 -11.64 2.03
CA ASP A 100 17.07 -12.86 1.23
C ASP A 100 15.74 -12.90 0.46
N GLY A 101 14.85 -11.92 0.69
CA GLY A 101 13.52 -11.85 0.09
C GLY A 101 12.43 -12.55 0.90
N THR A 102 12.77 -13.13 2.05
CA THR A 102 11.78 -13.75 2.95
C THR A 102 10.83 -12.67 3.47
N GLN A 103 9.53 -12.86 3.25
CA GLN A 103 8.50 -11.94 3.72
C GLN A 103 8.50 -11.90 5.25
N LEU A 104 8.33 -10.71 5.80
CA LEU A 104 8.43 -10.46 7.21
C LEU A 104 7.05 -10.57 7.87
N ASP A 105 6.93 -11.46 8.84
CA ASP A 105 5.77 -11.58 9.70
C ASP A 105 5.97 -10.84 11.03
N ASP A 106 4.89 -10.74 11.80
CA ASP A 106 4.91 -10.23 13.16
C ASP A 106 5.80 -11.09 14.06
N ALA A 107 6.56 -10.44 14.93
CA ALA A 107 7.27 -11.08 16.02
C ALA A 107 6.55 -10.72 17.33
N PRO A 108 5.80 -11.65 17.95
CA PRO A 108 4.96 -11.35 19.11
C PRO A 108 5.74 -10.60 20.21
N GLY A 109 5.22 -9.45 20.61
CA GLY A 109 5.80 -8.60 21.66
C GLY A 109 7.05 -7.79 21.27
N LEU A 110 7.58 -7.92 20.05
CA LEU A 110 8.80 -7.23 19.63
C LEU A 110 8.64 -6.40 18.36
N ARG A 111 7.92 -6.92 17.36
CA ARG A 111 7.78 -6.26 16.05
C ARG A 111 6.41 -6.54 15.46
N GLN A 112 5.80 -5.52 14.86
CA GLN A 112 4.53 -5.62 14.15
C GLN A 112 4.63 -4.96 12.77
N VAL A 113 4.03 -5.59 11.77
CA VAL A 113 3.86 -5.07 10.41
C VAL A 113 2.43 -4.56 10.27
N LEU A 114 2.28 -3.24 10.19
CA LEU A 114 0.96 -2.62 10.09
C LEU A 114 0.49 -2.59 8.62
N ALA A 115 -0.82 -2.71 8.41
CA ALA A 115 -1.44 -2.70 7.08
C ALA A 115 -1.22 -1.38 6.30
N ASN A 116 -0.88 -0.30 6.99
CA ASN A 116 -0.55 1.00 6.38
C ASN A 116 0.90 1.06 5.85
N GLY A 117 1.67 -0.02 5.90
CA GLY A 117 3.07 -0.07 5.47
C GLY A 117 4.09 0.34 6.54
N THR A 118 3.65 0.59 7.78
CA THR A 118 4.55 0.91 8.90
C THR A 118 5.09 -0.35 9.57
N LEU A 119 6.41 -0.43 9.75
CA LEU A 119 7.09 -1.39 10.60
C LEU A 119 7.25 -0.83 12.01
N MET A 120 6.67 -1.50 13.00
CA MET A 120 6.64 -1.07 14.38
C MET A 120 7.54 -1.96 15.24
N PHE A 121 8.54 -1.38 15.90
CA PHE A 121 9.33 -2.01 16.95
C PHE A 121 8.78 -1.61 18.32
N LEU A 122 8.34 -2.59 19.09
CA LEU A 122 7.73 -2.38 20.40
C LEU A 122 8.81 -2.16 21.47
N PRO A 123 8.50 -1.47 22.58
CA PRO A 123 9.32 -1.50 23.78
C PRO A 123 9.54 -2.93 24.27
N PHE A 124 10.76 -3.24 24.70
CA PHE A 124 11.13 -4.58 25.15
C PHE A 124 12.13 -4.53 26.33
N PRO A 125 12.02 -5.44 27.32
CA PRO A 125 13.03 -5.59 28.35
C PRO A 125 14.33 -6.15 27.77
N ALA A 126 15.48 -5.86 28.36
CA ALA A 126 16.78 -6.35 27.88
C ALA A 126 16.84 -7.88 27.68
N VAL A 127 16.15 -8.67 28.52
CA VAL A 127 16.09 -10.14 28.40
C VAL A 127 15.37 -10.63 27.12
N HIS A 128 14.51 -9.81 26.52
CA HIS A 128 13.83 -10.12 25.27
C HIS A 128 14.57 -9.59 24.04
N TYR A 129 15.83 -9.16 24.20
CA TYR A 129 16.65 -8.75 23.08
C TYR A 129 16.87 -9.93 22.12
N ARG A 130 16.53 -9.71 20.85
CA ARG A 130 16.69 -10.68 19.77
C ARG A 130 17.45 -10.05 18.62
N GLN A 131 18.60 -10.63 18.26
CA GLN A 131 19.47 -10.09 17.21
C GLN A 131 18.77 -10.03 15.85
N ASP A 132 17.97 -11.06 15.53
CA ASP A 132 17.18 -11.17 14.30
C ASP A 132 16.04 -10.13 14.20
N VAL A 133 15.70 -9.47 15.30
CA VAL A 133 14.69 -8.39 15.32
C VAL A 133 15.34 -7.02 15.48
N HIS A 134 16.21 -6.88 16.47
CA HIS A 134 16.74 -5.61 16.97
C HIS A 134 18.09 -5.20 16.37
N SER A 135 18.79 -6.10 15.67
CA SER A 135 20.06 -5.84 14.99
C SER A 135 20.07 -6.51 13.62
N ALA A 136 19.07 -6.16 12.81
CA ALA A 136 18.76 -6.82 11.55
C ALA A 136 18.70 -5.80 10.40
N VAL A 137 18.60 -6.31 9.19
CA VAL A 137 18.43 -5.50 7.98
C VAL A 137 17.05 -5.78 7.41
N TYR A 138 16.31 -4.73 7.08
CA TYR A 138 14.97 -4.81 6.53
C TYR A 138 14.90 -4.07 5.20
N ARG A 139 14.03 -4.53 4.31
CA ARG A 139 13.62 -3.82 3.10
C ARG A 139 12.12 -3.71 3.03
N CYS A 140 11.64 -2.57 2.54
CA CYS A 140 10.25 -2.41 2.14
C CYS A 140 10.08 -2.90 0.71
N ARG A 141 9.00 -3.65 0.44
CA ARG A 141 8.58 -4.08 -0.89
C ARG A 141 7.19 -3.54 -1.19
N ALA A 142 7.07 -2.80 -2.28
CA ALA A 142 5.80 -2.34 -2.83
C ALA A 142 5.46 -3.14 -4.09
N HIS A 143 4.25 -3.67 -4.17
CA HIS A 143 3.83 -4.54 -5.26
C HIS A 143 2.43 -4.21 -5.76
N ASN A 144 2.24 -4.16 -7.07
CA ASN A 144 0.93 -4.15 -7.72
C ASN A 144 0.93 -5.07 -8.96
N ALA A 145 -0.19 -5.09 -9.70
CA ALA A 145 -0.34 -5.91 -10.90
C ALA A 145 0.69 -5.62 -12.01
N HIS A 146 1.30 -4.42 -12.02
CA HIS A 146 2.27 -4.00 -13.04
C HIS A 146 3.72 -4.14 -12.59
N GLY A 147 3.98 -4.61 -11.36
CA GLY A 147 5.35 -4.92 -10.94
C GLY A 147 5.58 -4.85 -9.44
N ALA A 148 6.85 -4.92 -9.06
CA ALA A 148 7.30 -4.76 -7.68
C ALA A 148 8.60 -3.97 -7.63
N ILE A 149 8.72 -3.12 -6.62
CA ILE A 149 9.96 -2.40 -6.28
C ILE A 149 10.35 -2.71 -4.83
N VAL A 150 11.66 -2.66 -4.56
CA VAL A 150 12.23 -2.94 -3.24
C VAL A 150 13.11 -1.78 -2.84
N SER A 151 12.97 -1.31 -1.60
CA SER A 151 13.73 -0.19 -1.06
C SER A 151 15.19 -0.56 -0.83
N ARG A 152 16.00 0.45 -0.53
CA ARG A 152 17.34 0.25 0.04
C ARG A 152 17.28 -0.47 1.39
N ASP A 153 18.42 -1.04 1.79
CA ASP A 153 18.62 -1.70 3.07
C ASP A 153 18.49 -0.71 4.23
N MET A 154 17.57 -0.98 5.16
CA MET A 154 17.50 -0.31 6.46
C MET A 154 18.15 -1.18 7.53
N ARG A 155 19.26 -0.72 8.11
CA ARG A 155 19.91 -1.40 9.24
C ARG A 155 19.34 -0.90 10.55
N THR A 156 18.80 -1.81 11.37
CA THR A 156 18.27 -1.47 12.69
C THR A 156 19.28 -1.78 13.78
N GLN A 157 19.27 -0.99 14.85
CA GLN A 157 20.05 -1.25 16.05
C GLN A 157 19.29 -0.75 17.27
N ALA A 158 18.79 -1.68 18.09
CA ALA A 158 18.24 -1.33 19.39
C ALA A 158 19.36 -1.22 20.42
N GLY A 159 19.25 -0.23 21.31
CA GLY A 159 20.15 -0.08 22.44
C GLY A 159 19.52 0.81 23.50
N GLN A 160 20.20 0.99 24.62
CA GLN A 160 19.81 2.01 25.59
C GLN A 160 20.35 3.35 25.08
N LEU A 161 19.50 4.13 24.40
CA LEU A 161 19.87 5.49 24.03
C LEU A 161 19.95 6.30 25.33
N LYS A 162 21.13 6.87 25.61
CA LYS A 162 21.27 7.84 26.69
C LYS A 162 20.45 9.06 26.30
N GLU A 163 19.62 9.54 27.22
CA GLU A 163 18.92 10.81 27.09
C GLU A 163 19.98 11.87 26.77
N CYS A 164 19.89 12.53 25.60
CA CYS A 164 20.64 13.76 25.39
C CYS A 164 20.03 14.77 26.35
N HIS A 165 20.67 14.99 27.51
CA HIS A 165 20.30 16.07 28.40
C HIS A 165 20.32 17.36 27.58
N ARG A 166 19.13 17.96 27.44
CA ARG A 166 18.97 19.32 26.93
C ARG A 166 19.95 20.19 27.72
N LEU A 167 20.91 20.82 27.03
CA LEU A 167 21.71 21.86 27.66
C LEU A 167 20.74 22.97 28.02
N ASP A 168 20.29 22.99 29.28
CA ASP A 168 19.50 24.08 29.82
C ASP A 168 20.41 25.32 29.83
N TYR A 169 20.22 26.19 28.83
CA TYR A 169 20.93 27.46 28.65
C TYR A 169 20.64 28.48 29.78
N GLU A 170 19.81 28.15 30.77
CA GLU A 170 19.41 29.02 31.89
C GLU A 170 20.41 29.04 33.06
N LYS A 171 21.51 28.28 33.00
CA LYS A 171 22.61 28.36 33.99
C LYS A 171 23.79 29.25 33.59
N LEU A 172 23.66 30.02 32.51
CA LEU A 172 24.71 30.91 31.99
C LEU A 172 24.40 32.42 32.14
N LEU A 173 23.40 32.79 32.94
CA LEU A 173 23.13 34.19 33.32
C LEU A 173 23.10 34.34 34.84
#